data_AF-A0A3R6X0C8-F1
#
_entry.id   AF-A0A3R6X0C8-F1
#
_cell.length_a   1.000
_cell.length_b   1.000
_cell.length_c   1.000
_cell.angle_alpha   90.00
_cell.angle_beta   90.00
_cell.angle_gamma   90.00
#
_symmetry.space_group_name_H-M   'P 1'
#
loop_
_entity.id
_entity.type
_entity.pdbx_description
1 polymer ?
#
loop_
_entity_poly.entity_id
_entity_poly.type
_entity_poly.pdbx_seq_one_letter_code
_entity_poly.pdbx_strand_id
1 'polypeptide(L)'
;MNPLQVPLLVCQEGLRPSNFKNPAPDNYVALMHECWDGDMDKRPSFAHIYQRLHGISVQYQQQTDLVCSHEAMIKKIPIKQSRSKTGSTLVTTEQIKTLRKTYLRGKR
;
A
#
# COMPACT_ATOMS: atom_id res chain seq x y z
N MET A 1 11.23 -4.63 -30.67
CA MET A 1 11.71 -3.24 -30.87
C MET A 1 13.15 -3.29 -31.33
N ASN A 2 13.54 -2.40 -32.23
CA ASN A 2 14.94 -2.19 -32.54
C ASN A 2 15.61 -1.48 -31.34
N PRO A 3 16.78 -1.92 -30.85
CA PRO A 3 17.46 -1.31 -29.71
C PRO A 3 17.77 0.20 -29.91
N LEU A 4 17.93 0.66 -31.15
CA LEU A 4 18.14 2.07 -31.46
C LEU A 4 16.88 2.94 -31.31
N GLN A 5 15.69 2.32 -31.29
CA GLN A 5 14.42 3.05 -31.11
C GLN A 5 14.18 3.41 -29.65
N VAL A 6 14.74 2.65 -28.70
CA VAL A 6 14.48 2.84 -27.27
C VAL A 6 14.99 4.21 -26.76
N PRO A 7 16.24 4.63 -27.03
CA PRO A 7 16.71 5.94 -26.61
C PRO A 7 15.90 7.08 -27.21
N LEU A 8 15.49 6.96 -28.48
CA LEU A 8 14.69 7.98 -29.16
C LEU A 8 13.34 8.17 -28.47
N LEU A 9 12.61 7.08 -28.19
CA LEU A 9 11.32 7.15 -27.51
C LEU A 9 11.43 7.68 -26.07
N VAL A 10 12.52 7.38 -25.36
CA VAL A 10 12.76 7.88 -24.00
C VAL A 10 13.05 9.38 -24.01
N CYS A 11 13.85 9.87 -24.96
CA CYS A 11 14.28 11.27 -25.02
C CYS A 11 13.27 12.18 -25.71
N GLN A 12 12.60 11.72 -26.78
CA GLN A 12 11.70 12.53 -27.59
C GLN A 12 10.25 12.42 -27.12
N GLU A 13 9.77 11.21 -26.86
CA GLU A 13 8.38 10.96 -26.46
C GLU A 13 8.20 10.93 -24.94
N GLY A 14 9.28 11.13 -24.17
CA GLY A 14 9.23 11.16 -22.71
C GLY A 14 8.78 9.86 -22.07
N LEU A 15 8.90 8.71 -22.75
CA LEU A 15 8.41 7.44 -22.22
C LEU A 15 9.10 7.10 -20.89
N ARG A 16 8.29 6.85 -19.85
CA ARG A 16 8.71 6.43 -18.51
C ARG A 16 7.79 5.33 -17.98
N PRO A 17 8.25 4.49 -17.03
CA PRO A 17 7.39 3.54 -16.36
C PRO A 17 6.23 4.26 -15.64
N SER A 18 4.98 3.88 -15.94
CA SER A 18 3.77 4.47 -15.32
C SER A 18 2.98 3.48 -14.47
N ASN A 19 3.20 2.17 -14.65
CA ASN A 19 2.38 1.11 -14.07
C ASN A 19 3.21 0.25 -13.11
N PHE A 20 3.53 0.80 -11.93
CA PHE A 20 4.24 0.06 -10.90
C PHE A 20 3.33 -1.06 -10.36
N LYS A 21 3.78 -2.32 -10.50
CA LYS A 21 3.01 -3.50 -10.04
C LYS A 21 2.89 -3.57 -8.52
N ASN A 22 3.90 -3.06 -7.83
CA ASN A 22 3.95 -3.02 -6.37
C ASN A 22 3.63 -1.59 -5.92
N PRO A 23 2.86 -1.43 -4.83
CA PRO A 23 2.63 -0.11 -4.25
C PRO A 23 3.98 0.47 -3.82
N ALA A 24 4.31 1.62 -4.41
CA ALA A 24 5.46 2.42 -4.03
C ALA A 24 4.98 3.63 -3.23
N PRO A 25 5.79 4.14 -2.29
CA PRO A 25 5.54 5.42 -1.65
C PRO A 25 5.22 6.53 -2.66
N ASP A 26 4.15 7.30 -2.45
CA ASP A 26 3.79 8.42 -3.34
C ASP A 26 4.94 9.42 -3.48
N ASN A 27 5.64 9.70 -2.37
CA ASN A 27 6.79 10.59 -2.33
C ASN A 27 8.03 10.02 -3.05
N TYR A 28 8.13 8.70 -3.20
CA TYR A 28 9.15 8.04 -4.02
C TYR A 28 8.78 8.10 -5.51
N VAL A 29 7.51 7.87 -5.86
CA VAL A 29 7.01 8.02 -7.24
C VAL A 29 7.20 9.45 -7.73
N ALA A 30 6.85 10.45 -6.91
CA ALA A 30 7.09 11.86 -7.21
C ALA A 30 8.58 12.15 -7.44
N LEU A 31 9.46 11.63 -6.59
CA LEU A 31 10.92 11.80 -6.75
C LEU A 31 11.43 11.18 -8.06
N MET A 32 10.91 10.00 -8.45
CA MET A 32 11.27 9.39 -9.74
C MET A 32 10.86 10.29 -10.91
N HIS A 33 9.67 10.87 -10.89
CA HIS A 33 9.22 11.79 -11.94
C HIS A 33 10.08 13.06 -12.04
N GLU A 34 10.46 13.65 -10.92
CA GLU A 34 11.37 14.82 -10.91
C GLU A 34 12.76 14.48 -11.46
N CYS A 35 13.30 13.31 -11.13
CA CYS A 35 14.56 12.82 -11.72
C CYS A 35 14.49 12.61 -13.23
N TRP A 36 13.28 12.44 -13.77
CA TRP A 36 13.02 12.13 -15.17
C TRP A 36 12.62 13.34 -16.01
N ASP A 37 12.63 14.54 -15.44
CA ASP A 37 12.25 15.77 -16.14
C ASP A 37 13.05 15.91 -17.45
N GLY A 38 12.35 16.31 -18.50
CA GLY A 38 12.95 16.55 -19.81
C GLY A 38 13.91 17.74 -19.77
N ASP A 39 13.64 18.70 -18.89
CA ASP A 39 14.50 19.83 -18.59
C ASP A 39 15.56 19.42 -17.56
N MET A 40 16.84 19.58 -17.94
CA MET A 40 17.96 19.19 -17.09
C MET A 40 18.06 20.06 -15.82
N ASP A 41 17.68 21.33 -15.90
CA ASP A 41 17.80 22.27 -14.79
C ASP A 41 16.72 22.04 -13.71
N LYS A 42 15.64 21.35 -14.07
CA LYS A 42 14.58 20.95 -13.13
C LYS A 42 14.89 19.66 -12.38
N ARG A 43 15.90 18.90 -12.83
CA ARG A 43 16.28 17.66 -12.16
C ARG A 43 16.90 17.97 -10.80
N PRO A 44 16.53 17.24 -9.74
CA PRO A 44 17.09 17.46 -8.42
C PRO A 44 18.58 17.11 -8.38
N SER A 45 19.33 17.83 -7.55
CA SER A 45 20.72 17.49 -7.27
C SER A 45 20.82 16.17 -6.50
N PHE A 46 21.94 15.47 -6.60
CA PHE A 46 22.16 14.24 -5.83
C PHE A 46 22.02 14.45 -4.31
N ALA A 47 22.43 15.61 -3.79
CA ALA A 47 22.24 15.95 -2.38
C ALA A 47 20.74 16.00 -2.02
N HIS A 48 19.91 16.60 -2.87
CA HIS A 48 18.46 16.66 -2.68
C HIS A 48 17.81 15.28 -2.79
N ILE A 49 18.23 14.47 -3.77
CA ILE A 49 17.78 13.08 -3.93
C ILE A 49 18.09 12.27 -2.67
N TYR A 50 19.32 12.34 -2.17
CA TYR A 50 19.74 11.64 -0.96
C TYR A 50 18.88 12.03 0.26
N GLN A 51 18.69 13.33 0.48
CA GLN A 51 17.85 13.81 1.58
C GLN A 51 16.42 13.28 1.50
N ARG A 52 15.81 13.29 0.31
CA ARG A 52 14.47 12.76 0.09
C ARG A 52 14.38 11.25 0.30
N LEU A 53 15.32 10.48 -0.25
CA LEU A 53 15.37 9.03 -0.06
C LEU A 53 15.57 8.65 1.40
N HIS A 54 16.42 9.39 2.13
CA HIS A 54 16.58 9.22 3.56
C HIS A 54 15.26 9.47 4.30
N GLY A 55 14.57 10.59 4.02
CA GLY A 55 13.26 10.88 4.60
C GLY A 55 12.21 9.79 4.34
N ILE A 56 12.14 9.30 3.10
CA ILE A 56 11.27 8.16 2.73
C ILE A 56 11.62 6.93 3.56
N SER A 57 12.90 6.56 3.64
CA SER A 57 13.33 5.37 4.39
C SER A 57 12.96 5.43 5.87
N VAL A 58 13.12 6.59 6.51
CA VAL A 58 12.80 6.81 7.91
C VAL A 58 11.30 6.69 8.17
N GLN A 59 10.46 7.27 7.30
CA GLN A 59 9.00 7.14 7.40
C GLN A 59 8.56 5.68 7.32
N TYR A 60 9.15 4.91 6.41
CA TYR A 60 8.82 3.49 6.24
C TYR A 60 9.29 2.64 7.42
N GLN A 61 10.48 2.91 7.97
CA GLN A 61 10.97 2.23 9.17
C GLN A 61 10.09 2.48 10.39
N GLN A 62 9.66 3.73 10.60
CA GLN A 62 8.74 4.05 11.70
C GLN A 62 7.40 3.30 11.56
N GLN A 63 6.89 3.19 10.33
CA GLN A 63 5.68 2.43 10.08
C GLN A 63 5.88 0.92 10.33
N THR A 64 7.02 0.33 9.94
CA THR A 64 7.31 -1.08 10.23
C THR A 64 7.48 -1.35 11.72
N ASP A 65 8.08 -0.42 12.46
CA ASP A 65 8.26 -0.56 13.91
C ASP A 65 6.93 -0.47 14.65
N LEU A 66 6.01 0.40 14.20
CA LEU A 66 4.64 0.48 14.72
C LEU A 66 3.80 -0.76 14.37
N VAL A 67 3.91 -1.29 13.14
CA VAL A 67 3.18 -2.49 12.72
C VAL A 67 3.69 -3.74 13.44
N CYS A 68 5.01 -3.90 13.58
CA CYS A 68 5.63 -5.00 14.33
C CYS A 68 5.30 -4.90 15.82
N SER A 69 5.31 -3.69 16.39
CA SER A 69 4.90 -3.46 17.79
C SER A 69 3.41 -3.73 18.01
N HIS A 70 2.54 -3.35 17.08
CA HIS A 70 1.10 -3.62 17.17
C HIS A 70 0.80 -5.12 17.02
N GLU A 71 1.46 -5.84 16.10
CA GLU A 71 1.34 -7.29 15.98
C GLU A 71 1.84 -8.01 17.24
N ALA A 72 2.98 -7.57 17.79
CA ALA A 72 3.52 -8.09 19.04
C ALA A 72 2.61 -7.77 20.24
N MET A 73 1.95 -6.61 20.26
CA MET A 73 0.96 -6.26 21.28
C MET A 73 -0.31 -7.11 21.16
N ILE A 74 -0.87 -7.30 19.95
CA ILE A 74 -2.03 -8.18 19.71
C ILE A 74 -1.73 -9.60 20.19
N LYS A 75 -0.55 -10.14 19.90
CA LYS A 75 -0.14 -11.50 20.31
C LYS A 75 0.17 -11.62 21.80
N LYS A 76 0.45 -10.51 22.50
CA LYS A 76 0.75 -10.46 23.95
C LYS A 76 -0.45 -10.11 24.82
N ILE A 77 -1.56 -9.64 24.26
CA ILE A 77 -2.81 -9.53 25.00
C ILE A 77 -3.23 -10.96 25.37
N PRO A 78 -3.26 -11.34 26.65
CA PRO A 78 -3.83 -12.61 27.03
C PRO A 78 -5.34 -12.44 26.82
N ILE A 79 -5.84 -12.81 25.64
CA ILE A 79 -7.25 -13.11 25.47
C ILE A 79 -7.48 -14.39 26.27
N LYS A 80 -7.54 -14.28 27.61
CA LYS A 80 -8.45 -15.13 28.34
C LYS A 80 -9.78 -14.86 27.65
N GLN A 81 -10.37 -15.87 27.03
CA GLN A 81 -11.78 -15.81 26.65
C GLN A 81 -12.61 -15.74 27.95
N SER A 82 -12.44 -14.68 28.75
CA SER A 82 -13.49 -14.21 29.63
C SER A 82 -14.51 -13.59 28.69
N ARG A 83 -15.62 -14.29 28.47
CA ARG A 83 -16.86 -13.71 27.97
C ARG A 83 -17.13 -12.40 28.72
N SER A 84 -16.73 -11.27 28.15
CA SER A 84 -17.19 -9.98 28.62
C SER A 84 -18.57 -9.76 28.03
N LYS A 85 -19.56 -9.73 28.92
CA LYS A 85 -20.93 -9.35 28.62
C LYS A 85 -20.95 -7.84 28.35
N THR A 86 -20.85 -7.46 27.09
CA THR A 86 -21.40 -6.20 26.57
C THR A 86 -22.03 -6.50 25.23
N GLY A 87 -23.34 -6.28 25.15
CA GLY A 87 -24.25 -6.88 24.18
C GLY A 87 -23.86 -6.70 22.72
N SER A 88 -23.59 -7.82 22.06
CA SER A 88 -23.91 -8.02 20.66
C SER A 88 -24.77 -9.27 20.62
N THR A 89 -26.02 -9.13 20.17
CA THR A 89 -27.02 -10.19 20.12
C THR A 89 -26.40 -11.42 19.47
N LEU A 90 -26.18 -12.49 20.25
CA LEU A 90 -25.62 -13.73 19.74
C LEU A 90 -26.64 -14.33 18.78
N VAL A 91 -26.46 -14.09 17.48
CA VAL A 91 -27.27 -14.71 16.44
C VAL A 91 -27.05 -16.21 16.52
N THR A 92 -28.11 -16.95 16.81
CA THR A 92 -28.01 -18.41 16.98
C THR A 92 -27.75 -19.06 15.62
N THR A 93 -27.13 -20.24 15.62
CA THR A 93 -26.88 -21.01 14.39
C THR A 93 -28.18 -21.29 13.62
N GLU A 94 -29.30 -21.40 14.33
CA GLU A 94 -30.62 -21.57 13.74
C GLU A 94 -31.14 -20.30 13.05
N GLN A 95 -30.85 -19.12 13.60
CA GLN A 95 -31.15 -17.84 12.93
C GLN A 95 -30.33 -17.67 11.65
N ILE A 96 -29.05 -18.10 11.65
CA ILE A 96 -28.18 -18.05 10.46
C ILE A 96 -28.67 -19.02 9.38
N LYS A 97 -29.04 -20.26 9.75
CA LYS A 97 -29.60 -21.25 8.83
C LYS A 97 -30.92 -20.76 8.21
N THR A 98 -31.76 -20.14 9.02
CA THR A 98 -33.04 -19.58 8.56
C THR A 98 -32.82 -18.46 7.55
N LEU A 99 -31.94 -17.50 7.85
CA LEU A 99 -31.56 -16.40 6.94
C LEU A 99 -31.04 -16.90 5.58
N ARG A 100 -30.15 -17.90 5.60
CA ARG A 100 -29.62 -18.52 4.36
C ARG A 100 -30.73 -19.17 3.53
N LYS A 101 -31.68 -19.84 4.18
CA LYS A 101 -32.80 -20.52 3.50
C LYS A 101 -33.74 -19.51 2.82
N THR A 102 -34.02 -18.39 3.46
CA THR A 102 -34.81 -17.28 2.86
C THR A 102 -34.11 -16.62 1.68
N TYR A 103 -32.81 -16.32 1.79
CA TYR A 103 -32.04 -15.69 0.71
C TYR A 103 -31.99 -16.57 -0.56
N LEU A 104 -31.79 -17.87 -0.39
CA LEU A 104 -31.77 -18.82 -1.51
C LEU A 104 -33.15 -19.01 -2.15
N ARG A 105 -34.23 -18.75 -1.42
CA ARG A 105 -35.61 -18.87 -1.92
C ARG A 105 -36.05 -17.64 -2.73
N GLY A 106 -35.48 -16.47 -2.45
CA GLY A 106 -35.71 -15.23 -3.21
C GLY A 106 -34.82 -15.07 -4.45
N LYS A 107 -33.96 -16.05 -4.75
CA LYS A 107 -33.07 -16.07 -5.92
C LYS A 107 -33.52 -17.07 -7.00
N ARG A 108 -34.77 -17.55 -6.93
CA ARG A 108 -35.44 -18.35 -7.97
C ARG A 108 -36.50 -17.51 -8.67
#